data_AF-S8CI70-F1
#
_entry.id   AF-S8CI70-F1
#
_cell.length_a   1.000
_cell.length_b   1.000
_cell.length_c   1.000
_cell.angle_alpha   90.00
_cell.angle_beta   90.00
_cell.angle_gamma   90.00
#
_symmetry.space_group_name_H-M   'P 1'
#
loop_
_entity.id
_entity.type
_entity.pdbx_description
1 polymer ?
#
loop_
_entity_poly.entity_id
_entity_poly.type
_entity_poly.pdbx_seq_one_letter_code
_entity_poly.pdbx_strand_id
1 'polypeptide(L)' 'KEVKVHCFSGDDDLGYHVLNAGGDYHWSFCLNAIPTTKWFCRLTFGKLFAEIHAYTQKIAFNHRMNIWVAHNDGIYLSHH' A
#
# COMPACT_ATOMS: atom_id res chain seq x y z
N LYS A 1 -4.67 15.99 9.28
CA LYS A 1 -4.56 16.08 7.81
C LYS A 1 -5.21 14.85 7.22
N GLU A 2 -5.94 15.01 6.13
CA GLU A 2 -6.54 13.90 5.38
C GLU A 2 -5.54 13.36 4.35
N VAL A 3 -5.53 12.04 4.15
CA VAL A 3 -4.76 11.35 3.11
C VAL A 3 -5.70 10.52 2.27
N LYS A 4 -5.66 10.69 0.94
CA LYS A 4 -6.38 9.82 0.02
C LYS A 4 -5.46 8.71 -0.46
N VAL A 5 -5.90 7.47 -0.32
CA VAL A 5 -5.15 6.27 -0.68
C VAL A 5 -5.87 5.58 -1.82
N HIS A 6 -5.14 5.24 -2.88
CA HIS A 6 -5.63 4.44 -3.99
C HIS A 6 -4.63 3.34 -4.28
N CYS A 7 -5.08 2.09 -4.22
CA CYS A 7 -4.21 0.93 -4.35
C CYS A 7 -4.74 -0.03 -5.40
N PHE A 8 -3.84 -0.60 -6.19
CA PHE A 8 -4.19 -1.52 -7.27
C PHE A 8 -3.07 -2.54 -7.54
N SER A 9 -3.43 -3.66 -8.16
CA SER A 9 -2.54 -4.74 -8.58
C SER A 9 -3.04 -5.36 -9.88
N GLY A 10 -2.40 -5.03 -11.02
CA GLY A 10 -2.89 -5.47 -12.32
C GLY A 10 -4.30 -4.93 -12.58
N ASP A 11 -5.26 -5.84 -12.77
CA ASP A 11 -6.67 -5.49 -13.00
C ASP A 11 -7.47 -5.30 -11.69
N ASP A 12 -6.90 -5.65 -10.53
CA ASP A 12 -7.55 -5.47 -9.24
C ASP A 12 -7.36 -4.03 -8.75
N ASP A 13 -8.42 -3.23 -8.74
CA ASP A 13 -8.44 -1.87 -8.20
C ASP A 13 -9.29 -1.80 -6.93
N LEU A 14 -8.69 -1.34 -5.82
CA LEU A 14 -9.38 -1.22 -4.53
C LEU A 14 -10.13 0.10 -4.36
N GLY A 15 -10.02 1.01 -5.33
CA GLY A 15 -10.64 2.33 -5.29
C GLY A 15 -9.98 3.31 -4.33
N TYR A 16 -10.58 4.51 -4.22
CA TYR A 16 -10.09 5.58 -3.37
C TYR A 16 -10.64 5.46 -1.95
N HIS A 17 -9.75 5.54 -0.98
CA HIS A 17 -10.05 5.56 0.45
C HIS A 17 -9.54 6.86 1.08
N VAL A 18 -10.31 7.43 2.00
CA VAL A 18 -9.97 8.68 2.67
C VAL A 18 -9.64 8.36 4.12
N LEU A 19 -8.40 8.65 4.53
CA LEU A 19 -7.92 8.42 5.88
C LEU A 19 -7.70 9.73 6.63
N ASN A 20 -8.27 9.81 7.83
CA ASN A 20 -7.98 10.86 8.79
C ASN A 20 -6.72 10.52 9.59
N ALA A 21 -6.19 11.50 10.34
CA ALA A 21 -5.04 11.26 11.22
C ALA A 21 -5.34 10.13 12.21
N GLY A 22 -4.47 9.12 12.26
CA GLY A 22 -4.64 7.93 13.10
C GLY A 22 -5.55 6.84 12.51
N GLY A 23 -6.11 7.06 11.32
CA GLY A 23 -6.90 6.05 10.62
C GLY A 23 -6.02 5.06 9.85
N ASP A 24 -6.51 3.83 9.72
CA ASP A 24 -5.87 2.74 8.98
C ASP A 24 -6.75 2.25 7.83
N TYR A 25 -6.08 1.72 6.80
CA TYR A 25 -6.71 1.00 5.69
C TYR A 25 -5.96 -0.30 5.49
N HIS A 26 -6.68 -1.42 5.51
CA HIS A 26 -6.11 -2.74 5.36
C HIS A 26 -6.90 -3.56 4.34
N TRP A 27 -6.18 -4.42 3.61
CA TRP A 27 -6.77 -5.41 2.73
C TRP A 27 -5.90 -6.67 2.72
N SER A 28 -6.41 -7.75 2.17
CA SER A 28 -5.69 -9.01 2.02
C SER A 28 -5.89 -9.55 0.62
N PHE A 29 -4.92 -10.33 0.15
CA PHE A 29 -4.89 -10.89 -1.20
C PHE A 29 -4.16 -12.23 -1.19
N CYS A 30 -4.38 -13.02 -2.23
CA CYS A 30 -3.65 -14.26 -2.45
C CYS A 30 -2.44 -14.01 -3.37
N LEU A 31 -1.39 -14.80 -3.16
CA LEU A 31 -0.22 -14.78 -4.04
C LEU A 31 -0.49 -15.60 -5.30
N ASN A 32 0.04 -15.13 -6.42
CA ASN A 32 0.06 -15.89 -7.65
C ASN A 32 1.03 -17.08 -7.54
N ALA A 33 0.71 -18.19 -8.20
CA ALA A 33 1.59 -19.37 -8.27
C ALA A 33 2.92 -19.03 -8.97
N ILE A 34 2.87 -18.19 -10.01
CA ILE A 34 4.04 -17.55 -10.61
C ILE A 34 4.25 -16.21 -9.90
N PRO A 35 5.45 -15.86 -9.42
CA PRO A 35 5.66 -14.74 -8.50
C PRO A 35 5.58 -13.37 -9.18
N THR A 36 4.36 -12.96 -9.51
CA THR A 36 4.04 -11.73 -10.25
C THR A 36 3.15 -10.78 -9.46
N THR A 37 2.66 -11.16 -8.27
CA THR A 37 1.80 -10.30 -7.46
C THR A 37 2.56 -9.04 -7.03
N LYS A 38 2.02 -7.87 -7.41
CA LYS A 38 2.56 -6.56 -7.08
C LYS A 38 1.43 -5.59 -6.76
N TRP A 39 1.50 -4.96 -5.60
CA TRP A 39 0.57 -3.91 -5.22
C TRP A 39 1.25 -2.56 -5.28
N PHE A 40 0.59 -1.61 -5.93
CA PHE A 40 0.98 -0.21 -6.01
C PHE A 40 -0.04 0.61 -5.25
N CYS A 41 0.43 1.62 -4.51
CA CYS A 41 -0.45 2.56 -3.85
C CYS A 41 0.01 4.00 -4.10
N ARG A 42 -0.96 4.87 -4.37
CA ARG A 42 -0.78 6.31 -4.41
C ARG A 42 -1.41 6.94 -3.17
N LEU A 43 -0.60 7.68 -2.42
CA LEU A 43 -1.01 8.46 -1.26
C LEU A 43 -1.04 9.93 -1.66
N THR A 44 -2.19 10.59 -1.54
CA THR A 44 -2.39 11.99 -1.93
C THR A 44 -2.67 12.85 -0.70
N PHE A 45 -1.85 13.89 -0.52
CA PHE A 45 -1.89 14.86 0.57
C PHE A 45 -2.22 16.24 0.00
N GLY A 46 -3.51 16.51 -0.21
CA GLY A 46 -3.95 17.73 -0.90
C GLY A 46 -3.45 17.77 -2.35
N LYS A 47 -2.47 18.62 -2.64
CA LYS A 47 -1.86 18.74 -3.98
C LYS A 47 -0.60 17.90 -4.19
N LEU A 48 -0.04 17.34 -3.11
CA LEU A 48 1.14 16.48 -3.16
C LEU A 48 0.72 15.02 -3.21
N PHE A 49 1.55 14.17 -3.81
CA PHE A 49 1.35 12.73 -3.77
C PHE A 49 2.67 11.98 -3.66
N ALA A 50 2.59 10.75 -3.18
CA ALA A 50 3.67 9.78 -3.17
C ALA A 50 3.13 8.45 -3.73
N GLU A 51 3.98 7.73 -4.45
CA GLU A 51 3.66 6.41 -5.00
C GLU A 51 4.61 5.39 -4.37
N ILE A 52 4.05 4.27 -3.93
CA ILE A 52 4.79 3.20 -3.25
C ILE A 52 4.44 1.85 -3.85
N HIS A 53 5.42 0.95 -3.85
CA HIS A 53 5.16 -0.48 -4.09
C HIS A 53 4.76 -1.10 -2.75
N ALA A 54 3.45 -1.10 -2.48
CA ALA A 54 2.91 -1.60 -1.21
C ALA A 54 3.29 -3.06 -0.95
N TYR A 55 3.39 -3.87 -2.01
CA TYR A 55 3.86 -5.24 -1.95
C TYR A 55 4.54 -5.66 -3.26
N THR A 56 5.56 -6.53 -3.17
CA THR A 56 6.12 -7.24 -4.32
C THR A 56 6.42 -8.67 -3.89
N GLN A 57 5.82 -9.63 -4.58
CA GLN A 57 6.06 -11.04 -4.33
C GLN A 57 7.51 -11.40 -4.64
N LYS A 58 8.13 -12.14 -3.72
CA LYS A 58 9.46 -12.71 -3.83
C LYS A 58 9.36 -14.23 -3.98
N ILE A 59 10.36 -14.83 -4.62
CA ILE A 59 10.46 -16.29 -4.81
C ILE A 59 10.62 -17.02 -3.47
N ALA A 60 11.38 -16.42 -2.55
CA ALA A 60 11.56 -16.89 -1.19
C ALA A 60 11.44 -15.72 -0.21
N PHE A 61 11.13 -16.02 1.05
CA PHE A 61 11.04 -15.04 2.14
C PHE A 61 10.00 -13.93 1.90
N ASN A 62 8.80 -14.31 1.47
CA ASN A 62 7.67 -13.38 1.48
C ASN A 62 7.33 -12.99 2.91
N HIS A 63 7.18 -11.69 3.15
CA HIS A 63 6.60 -11.17 4.38
C HIS A 63 5.10 -11.47 4.39
N ARG A 64 4.57 -11.80 5.57
CA ARG A 64 3.13 -12.05 5.71
C ARG A 64 2.36 -10.74 5.69
N MET A 65 2.97 -9.67 6.18
CA MET A 65 2.34 -8.37 6.25
C MET A 65 3.35 -7.24 5.98
N ASN A 66 2.92 -6.26 5.17
CA ASN A 66 3.61 -4.99 5.01
C ASN A 66 2.73 -3.89 5.62
N ILE A 67 3.31 -3.09 6.51
CA ILE A 67 2.64 -1.94 7.09
C ILE A 67 3.35 -0.69 6.60
N TRP A 68 2.60 0.16 5.91
CA TRP A 68 3.07 1.46 5.44
C TRP A 68 2.46 2.56 6.31
N VAL A 69 3.30 3.38 6.92
CA VAL A 69 2.88 4.47 7.80
C VAL A 69 3.27 5.80 7.18
N ALA A 70 2.29 6.65 6.92
CA ALA A 70 2.50 8.01 6.45
C ALA A 70 2.53 9.00 7.62
N HIS A 71 3.65 9.68 7.80
CA HIS A 71 3.82 10.79 8.73
C HIS A 71 4.10 12.10 7.98
N ASN A 72 4.21 13.21 8.72
CA ASN A 72 4.47 14.52 8.13
C ASN A 72 5.88 14.66 7.54
N ASP A 73 6.83 13.82 7.97
CA ASP A 73 8.25 13.84 7.61
C ASP A 73 8.64 12.73 6.63
N GLY A 74 7.80 11.71 6.44
CA GLY A 74 8.10 10.62 5.54
C GLY A 74 7.04 9.53 5.49
N ILE A 75 7.33 8.52 4.68
CA ILE A 75 6.55 7.29 4.58
C ILE A 75 7.48 6.13 4.96
N TYR A 76 7.05 5.35 5.95
CA TYR A 76 7.85 4.30 6.57
C TYR A 76 7.25 2.92 6.30
N LEU A 77 8.11 1.93 6.15
CA LEU A 77 7.72 0.53 5.93
C LEU A 77 8.17 -0.31 7.13
N SER A 78 7.24 -1.09 7.68
CA SER A 78 7.50 -2.17 8.62
C SER A 78 7.05 -3.51 8.02
N HIS A 79 7.75 -4.58 8.38
CA HIS A 79 7.43 -5.95 7.99
C HIS A 79 7.07 -6.77 9.24
N HIS A 80 6.04 -7.61 9.11
CA HIS A 80 5.67 -8.62 10.10
C HIS A 80 5.49 -10.01 9.46
#